data_AF-A0A2V8DFY4-F1
#
_entry.id   AF-A0A2V8DFY4-F1
#
_cell.length_a   1.000
_cell.length_b   1.000
_cell.length_c   1.000
_cell.angle_alpha   90.00
_cell.angle_beta   90.00
_cell.angle_gamma   90.00
#
_symmetry.space_group_name_H-M   'P 1'
#
loop_
_entity.id
_entity.type
_entity.pdbx_description
1 polymer ?
#
loop_
_entity_poly.entity_id
_entity_poly.type
_entity_poly.pdbx_seq_one_letter_code
_entity_poly.pdbx_strand_id
1 'polypeptide(L)'
;MNARSGRVVTAAGAGVLLVALVSLSAQQPPQAPAQPPAQPSTQAPAQPAPPPPAPGTPPKPLVPLAASTLAANPDPYFGEWVTVTAAVEQTLALLAFSIDQDKTKSTGKEILVLAPRMNSPVDLNTYVTVIGEVVRFDPEEIAKKSKDYKVDLPADVIAKYKGKPALLATAVVNSAGLDVAKKPLPPVTADDEVLTKIMKQVGPANTALRSDIEKMDVNLAKEHATVLKQAFTQAEAFWKSKGKSNAIQWTQEARKAAESVDAAAATSNWEGAKSSAATLGQQCGACHTVYRERLEDGSYRVKLGVPGTW
;
A
#
# COMPACT_ATOMS: atom_id res chain seq x y z
N MET A 1 -66.14 38.32 -31.67
CA MET A 1 -65.84 39.53 -30.86
C MET A 1 -66.80 39.56 -29.68
N ASN A 2 -66.27 39.92 -28.50
CA ASN A 2 -66.93 40.16 -27.21
C ASN A 2 -67.39 38.90 -26.46
N ALA A 3 -66.65 38.33 -25.49
CA ALA A 3 -66.02 38.85 -24.27
C ALA A 3 -66.97 39.03 -23.07
N ARG A 4 -66.50 38.46 -21.95
CA ARG A 4 -66.63 38.87 -20.54
C ARG A 4 -67.36 37.93 -19.58
N SER A 5 -66.64 37.74 -18.48
CA SER A 5 -66.90 37.02 -17.25
C SER A 5 -68.16 37.44 -16.50
N GLY A 6 -68.67 36.51 -15.69
CA GLY A 6 -68.98 36.81 -14.29
C GLY A 6 -70.38 36.43 -13.79
N ARG A 7 -70.35 35.67 -12.69
CA ARG A 7 -71.28 35.56 -11.55
C ARG A 7 -72.46 34.58 -11.57
N VAL A 8 -72.38 33.68 -10.56
CA VAL A 8 -73.35 33.34 -9.49
C VAL A 8 -74.76 32.89 -9.88
N VAL A 9 -75.22 31.76 -9.31
CA VAL A 9 -76.37 31.60 -8.39
C VAL A 9 -76.87 30.13 -8.38
N THR A 10 -77.12 29.67 -7.17
CA THR A 10 -77.82 28.48 -6.65
C THR A 10 -79.00 27.92 -7.45
N ALA A 11 -79.27 26.60 -7.35
CA ALA A 11 -80.43 26.03 -6.62
C ALA A 11 -80.63 24.52 -6.87
N ALA A 12 -81.12 23.84 -5.82
CA ALA A 12 -82.08 22.72 -5.75
C ALA A 12 -82.14 21.67 -6.89
N GLY A 13 -82.31 20.37 -6.64
CA GLY A 13 -82.68 19.63 -5.45
C GLY A 13 -83.31 18.29 -5.83
N ALA A 14 -83.60 17.51 -4.78
CA ALA A 14 -84.46 16.34 -4.67
C ALA A 14 -84.31 15.15 -5.65
N GLY A 15 -84.09 13.96 -5.08
CA GLY A 15 -84.18 12.72 -5.85
C GLY A 15 -84.03 11.43 -5.04
N VAL A 16 -84.96 11.22 -4.10
CA VAL A 16 -85.47 9.91 -3.66
C VAL A 16 -84.57 9.00 -2.79
N LEU A 17 -85.18 8.62 -1.67
CA LEU A 17 -84.69 7.83 -0.55
C LEU A 17 -85.45 6.49 -0.50
N LEU A 18 -84.74 5.36 -0.36
CA LEU A 18 -85.16 4.07 0.25
C LEU A 18 -84.05 3.04 -0.02
N VAL A 19 -83.00 2.98 0.81
CA VAL A 19 -82.85 2.19 2.06
C VAL A 19 -83.07 0.69 1.85
N ALA A 20 -81.95 -0.01 1.58
CA ALA A 20 -81.77 -1.43 1.86
C ALA A 20 -80.58 -1.57 2.82
N LEU A 21 -80.78 -2.35 3.89
CA LEU A 21 -79.85 -2.57 5.00
C LEU A 21 -78.53 -3.22 4.55
N VAL A 22 -77.40 -2.62 4.91
CA VAL A 22 -76.09 -3.28 4.89
C VAL A 22 -75.42 -3.06 6.25
N SER A 23 -75.06 -4.18 6.87
CA SER A 23 -74.43 -4.29 8.18
C SER A 23 -73.04 -3.63 8.23
N LEU A 24 -72.71 -3.07 9.39
CA LEU A 24 -71.47 -2.37 9.74
C LEU A 24 -70.18 -3.12 9.31
N SER A 25 -69.39 -2.48 8.45
CA SER A 25 -67.98 -2.79 8.22
C SER A 25 -67.10 -1.89 9.10
N ALA A 26 -66.39 -2.47 10.06
CA ALA A 26 -65.23 -1.82 10.67
C ALA A 26 -64.08 -1.83 9.64
N GLN A 27 -63.66 -0.65 9.19
CA GLN A 27 -62.60 -0.49 8.19
C GLN A 27 -61.23 -0.86 8.79
N GLN A 28 -60.61 -1.92 8.27
CA GLN A 28 -59.17 -2.14 8.41
C GLN A 28 -58.40 -1.21 7.46
N PRO A 29 -57.28 -0.62 7.90
CA PRO A 29 -56.41 0.17 7.03
C PRO A 29 -55.71 -0.71 5.97
N PRO A 30 -55.30 -0.14 4.84
CA PRO A 30 -54.76 -0.89 3.70
C PRO A 30 -53.46 -1.60 4.05
N GLN A 31 -53.40 -2.89 3.74
CA GLN A 31 -52.21 -3.73 3.88
C GLN A 31 -51.13 -3.30 2.87
N ALA A 32 -49.92 -3.06 3.36
CA ALA A 32 -48.73 -2.93 2.53
C ALA A 32 -48.43 -4.26 1.80
N PRO A 33 -47.90 -4.24 0.57
CA PRO A 33 -47.63 -5.45 -0.18
C PRO A 33 -46.59 -6.34 0.52
N ALA A 34 -46.87 -7.64 0.55
CA ALA A 34 -46.03 -8.67 1.16
C ALA A 34 -44.63 -8.71 0.52
N GLN A 35 -43.59 -8.68 1.35
CA GLN A 35 -42.21 -8.92 0.90
C GLN A 35 -42.05 -10.39 0.48
N PRO A 36 -41.35 -10.68 -0.63
CA PRO A 36 -41.03 -12.04 -1.02
C PRO A 36 -40.06 -12.70 -0.01
N PRO A 37 -40.06 -14.03 0.09
CA PRO A 37 -39.28 -14.77 1.09
C PRO A 37 -37.78 -14.49 0.95
N ALA A 38 -37.13 -14.28 2.09
CA ALA A 38 -35.71 -14.00 2.19
C ALA A 38 -34.89 -15.12 1.53
N GLN A 39 -34.09 -14.76 0.53
CA GLN A 39 -33.05 -15.64 0.01
C GLN A 39 -31.99 -15.87 1.11
N PRO A 40 -31.41 -17.08 1.21
CA PRO A 40 -30.27 -17.31 2.09
C PRO A 40 -29.16 -16.34 1.68
N SER A 41 -28.71 -15.50 2.62
CA SER A 41 -27.58 -14.61 2.42
C SER A 41 -26.34 -15.45 2.11
N THR A 42 -25.94 -15.51 0.85
CA THR A 42 -24.59 -15.91 0.48
C THR A 42 -23.64 -14.91 1.12
N GLN A 43 -22.97 -15.33 2.19
CA GLN A 43 -21.84 -14.59 2.73
C GLN A 43 -20.83 -14.41 1.60
N ALA A 44 -20.65 -13.17 1.16
CA ALA A 44 -19.53 -12.81 0.31
C ALA A 44 -18.23 -13.29 1.00
N PRO A 45 -17.27 -13.89 0.26
CA PRO A 45 -16.00 -14.25 0.85
C PRO A 45 -15.41 -13.01 1.52
N ALA A 46 -15.06 -13.12 2.81
CA ALA A 46 -14.40 -12.06 3.55
C ALA A 46 -13.24 -11.53 2.71
N GLN A 47 -13.31 -10.25 2.33
CA GLN A 47 -12.20 -9.59 1.67
C GLN A 47 -10.97 -9.78 2.57
N PRO A 48 -9.82 -10.24 2.02
CA PRO A 48 -8.59 -10.29 2.78
C PRO A 48 -8.35 -8.91 3.39
N ALA A 49 -8.12 -8.86 4.70
CA ALA A 49 -7.76 -7.63 5.38
C ALA A 49 -6.63 -6.95 4.58
N PRO A 50 -6.70 -5.62 4.37
CA PRO A 50 -5.63 -4.91 3.69
C PRO A 50 -4.30 -5.24 4.38
N PRO A 51 -3.23 -5.49 3.62
CA PRO A 51 -1.95 -5.82 4.20
C PRO A 51 -1.55 -4.72 5.21
N PRO A 52 -0.94 -5.09 6.34
CA PRO A 52 -0.50 -4.11 7.32
C PRO A 52 0.38 -3.05 6.64
N PRO A 53 0.27 -1.77 7.03
CA PRO A 53 1.06 -0.71 6.44
C PRO A 53 2.55 -1.05 6.54
N ALA A 54 3.30 -0.74 5.48
CA ALA A 54 4.73 -0.99 5.43
C ALA A 54 5.42 -0.37 6.66
N PRO A 55 6.42 -1.05 7.25
CA PRO A 55 7.24 -0.48 8.32
C PRO A 55 7.82 0.86 7.86
N GLY A 56 7.51 1.94 8.58
CA GLY A 56 7.91 3.31 8.21
C GLY A 56 6.75 4.23 7.81
N THR A 57 5.50 3.75 7.79
CA THR A 57 4.34 4.64 7.65
C THR A 57 4.04 5.30 9.00
N PRO A 58 4.05 6.65 9.13
CA PRO A 58 3.72 7.32 10.39
C PRO A 58 2.30 6.93 10.83
N PRO A 59 2.09 6.55 12.11
CA PRO A 59 0.83 5.99 12.58
C PRO A 59 -0.32 7.00 12.75
N LYS A 60 -0.14 8.27 12.33
CA LYS A 60 -1.17 9.32 12.30
C LYS A 60 -1.17 10.03 10.94
N PRO A 61 -2.30 10.61 10.49
CA PRO A 61 -2.30 11.50 9.33
C PRO A 61 -1.25 12.60 9.51
N LEU A 62 -0.37 12.76 8.52
CA LEU A 62 0.64 13.82 8.53
C LEU A 62 -0.06 15.18 8.62
N VAL A 63 0.41 16.04 9.54
CA VAL A 63 -0.14 17.40 9.70
C VAL A 63 0.53 18.31 8.67
N PRO A 64 -0.19 18.87 7.68
CA PRO A 64 0.37 19.89 6.80
C PRO A 64 0.60 21.16 7.61
N LEU A 65 1.83 21.69 7.60
CA LEU A 65 2.20 22.85 8.40
C LEU A 65 3.04 23.83 7.59
N ALA A 66 2.79 25.13 7.79
CA ALA A 66 3.66 26.18 7.28
C ALA A 66 4.93 26.27 8.13
N ALA A 67 6.09 26.49 7.50
CA ALA A 67 7.35 26.67 8.21
C ALA A 67 7.27 27.84 9.22
N SER A 68 6.58 28.91 8.83
CA SER A 68 6.36 30.08 9.70
C SER A 68 5.49 29.78 10.92
N THR A 69 4.50 28.88 10.79
CA THR A 69 3.68 28.42 11.93
C THR A 69 4.53 27.61 12.89
N LEU A 70 5.37 26.71 12.36
CA LEU A 70 6.28 25.91 13.17
C LEU A 70 7.29 26.80 13.91
N ALA A 71 7.82 27.82 13.25
CA ALA A 71 8.77 28.75 13.85
C ALA A 71 8.13 29.62 14.95
N ALA A 72 6.86 30.00 14.79
CA ALA A 72 6.16 30.89 15.72
C ALA A 72 5.53 30.16 16.92
N ASN A 73 5.07 28.92 16.73
CA ASN A 73 4.38 28.15 17.76
C ASN A 73 4.75 26.65 17.67
N PRO A 74 5.98 26.27 18.07
CA PRO A 74 6.47 24.90 17.90
C PRO A 74 5.95 23.91 18.96
N ASP A 75 5.58 24.38 20.15
CA ASP A 75 5.31 23.52 21.31
C ASP A 75 4.26 22.43 21.07
N PRO A 76 3.14 22.68 20.35
CA PRO A 76 2.14 21.64 20.07
C PRO A 76 2.61 20.55 19.12
N TYR A 77 3.70 20.79 18.38
CA TYR A 77 4.14 19.93 17.29
C TYR A 77 5.36 19.08 17.65
N PHE A 78 6.06 19.35 18.75
CA PHE A 78 7.20 18.51 19.15
C PHE A 78 6.79 17.03 19.31
N GLY A 79 7.50 16.14 18.61
CA GLY A 79 7.20 14.71 18.54
C GLY A 79 6.14 14.31 17.52
N GLU A 80 5.47 15.29 16.88
CA GLU A 80 4.51 15.03 15.81
C GLU A 80 5.19 14.99 14.44
N TRP A 81 4.57 14.21 13.54
CA TRP A 81 5.00 14.08 12.16
C TRP A 81 4.24 15.07 11.28
N VAL A 82 4.99 15.93 10.60
CA VAL A 82 4.46 17.01 9.80
C VAL A 82 4.92 16.90 8.34
N THR A 83 4.16 17.54 7.47
CA THR A 83 4.56 17.83 6.09
C THR A 83 4.69 19.34 5.94
N VAL A 84 5.89 19.82 5.61
CA VAL A 84 6.18 21.25 5.44
C VAL A 84 6.64 21.51 4.01
N THR A 85 5.94 22.40 3.30
CA THR A 85 6.38 22.89 1.98
C THR A 85 6.88 24.31 2.11
N ALA A 86 8.17 24.52 1.83
CA ALA A 86 8.87 25.78 2.04
C ALA A 86 10.08 25.89 1.09
N ALA A 87 10.60 27.10 0.93
CA ALA A 87 11.75 27.37 0.08
C ALA A 87 13.04 27.08 0.83
N VAL A 88 14.00 26.44 0.17
CA VAL A 88 15.36 26.27 0.71
C VAL A 88 16.03 27.63 0.77
N GLU A 89 16.29 28.11 1.99
CA GLU A 89 16.93 29.40 2.22
C GLU A 89 18.46 29.25 2.19
N GLN A 90 18.99 28.26 2.92
CA GLN A 90 20.43 28.02 2.98
C GLN A 90 20.76 26.53 3.03
N THR A 91 21.81 26.12 2.33
CA THR A 91 22.44 24.81 2.49
C THR A 91 23.53 24.93 3.56
N LEU A 92 23.33 24.27 4.69
CA LEU A 92 24.19 24.42 5.88
C LEU A 92 25.26 23.32 5.93
N ALA A 93 24.92 22.12 5.45
CA ALA A 93 25.80 20.98 5.27
C ALA A 93 25.21 20.02 4.21
N LEU A 94 25.91 18.92 3.92
CA LEU A 94 25.42 17.89 2.97
C LEU A 94 24.06 17.30 3.38
N LEU A 95 23.85 17.16 4.69
CA LEU A 95 22.68 16.52 5.30
C LEU A 95 21.84 17.51 6.11
N ALA A 96 22.06 18.82 5.94
CA ALA A 96 21.33 19.84 6.68
C ALA A 96 21.16 21.14 5.88
N PHE A 97 19.96 21.70 5.91
CA PHE A 97 19.62 22.95 5.23
C PHE A 97 18.52 23.67 6.01
N SER A 98 18.33 24.96 5.77
CA SER A 98 17.21 25.72 6.32
C SER A 98 16.13 25.96 5.27
N ILE A 99 14.89 25.99 5.73
CA ILE A 99 13.73 26.32 4.91
C ILE A 99 12.99 27.53 5.48
N ASP A 100 12.54 28.43 4.60
CA ASP A 100 11.69 29.57 4.93
C ASP A 100 10.39 29.48 4.12
N GLN A 101 9.30 29.94 4.72
CA GLN A 101 7.99 29.97 4.09
C GLN A 101 7.96 30.83 2.82
N ASP A 102 8.76 31.91 2.77
CA ASP A 102 8.80 32.85 1.64
C ASP A 102 10.08 32.66 0.82
N LYS A 103 9.92 32.34 -0.48
CA LYS A 103 11.04 32.19 -1.41
C LYS A 103 11.70 33.53 -1.79
N THR A 104 11.02 34.65 -1.61
CA THR A 104 11.44 35.97 -2.13
C THR A 104 12.22 36.82 -1.14
N LYS A 105 12.17 36.47 0.15
CA LYS A 105 12.86 37.17 1.23
C LYS A 105 13.07 36.25 2.42
N SER A 106 14.16 36.47 3.15
CA SER A 106 14.33 35.86 4.47
C SER A 106 13.32 36.48 5.44
N THR A 107 12.52 35.65 6.09
CA THR A 107 11.57 36.11 7.12
C THR A 107 12.19 36.11 8.52
N GLY A 108 13.42 35.58 8.65
CA GLY A 108 14.06 35.32 9.94
C GLY A 108 13.37 34.21 10.75
N LYS A 109 12.42 33.48 10.14
CA LYS A 109 11.64 32.39 10.75
C LYS A 109 11.94 31.06 10.07
N GLU A 110 13.18 30.86 9.71
CA GLU A 110 13.65 29.66 9.06
C GLU A 110 13.64 28.45 10.01
N ILE A 111 13.35 27.28 9.45
CA ILE A 111 13.35 26.01 10.15
C ILE A 111 14.56 25.21 9.69
N LEU A 112 15.34 24.71 10.64
CA LEU A 112 16.42 23.77 10.35
C LEU A 112 15.83 22.42 9.94
N VAL A 113 16.30 21.88 8.82
CA VAL A 113 16.02 20.53 8.36
C VAL A 113 17.29 19.71 8.50
N LEU A 114 17.19 18.62 9.25
CA LEU A 114 18.20 17.58 9.36
C LEU A 114 17.70 16.38 8.56
N ALA A 115 18.40 16.03 7.50
CA ALA A 115 18.07 14.90 6.65
C ALA A 115 19.16 13.83 6.82
N PRO A 116 18.98 12.83 7.71
CA PRO A 116 19.97 11.78 7.97
C PRO A 116 20.52 11.07 6.74
N ARG A 117 19.81 11.13 5.62
CA ARG A 117 20.22 10.62 4.32
C ARG A 117 19.79 11.58 3.23
N MET A 118 20.67 11.78 2.24
CA MET A 118 20.43 12.54 1.02
C MET A 118 21.17 11.87 -0.13
N ASN A 119 20.48 11.63 -1.25
CA ASN A 119 21.05 11.06 -2.48
C ASN A 119 21.47 12.14 -3.47
N SER A 120 20.87 13.33 -3.34
CA SER A 120 21.16 14.52 -4.14
C SER A 120 21.02 15.75 -3.26
N PRO A 121 21.77 16.83 -3.54
CA PRO A 121 21.57 18.10 -2.85
C PRO A 121 20.20 18.71 -3.18
N VAL A 122 19.76 19.65 -2.34
CA VAL A 122 18.64 20.53 -2.65
C VAL A 122 19.13 21.84 -3.27
N ASP A 123 18.35 22.38 -4.20
CA ASP A 123 18.68 23.64 -4.87
C ASP A 123 18.21 24.83 -4.03
N LEU A 124 19.10 25.82 -3.84
CA LEU A 124 18.77 27.07 -3.17
C LEU A 124 17.61 27.80 -3.87
N ASN A 125 16.78 28.49 -3.08
CA ASN A 125 15.61 29.21 -3.56
C ASN A 125 14.64 28.33 -4.35
N THR A 126 14.54 27.04 -4.04
CA THR A 126 13.51 26.16 -4.62
C THR A 126 12.58 25.65 -3.53
N TYR A 127 11.32 25.40 -3.88
CA TYR A 127 10.39 24.77 -2.96
C TYR A 127 10.73 23.30 -2.83
N VAL A 128 10.76 22.83 -1.59
CA VAL A 128 10.84 21.43 -1.22
C VAL A 128 9.66 21.10 -0.31
N THR A 129 9.22 19.84 -0.35
CA THR A 129 8.28 19.30 0.62
C THR A 129 9.02 18.34 1.54
N VAL A 130 9.14 18.71 2.81
CA VAL A 130 9.83 17.94 3.84
C VAL A 130 8.78 17.20 4.67
N ILE A 131 8.99 15.89 4.84
CA ILE A 131 8.21 15.06 5.77
C ILE A 131 9.16 14.59 6.87
N GLY A 132 8.80 14.86 8.11
CA GLY A 132 9.65 14.53 9.26
C GLY A 132 9.00 14.76 10.60
N GLU A 133 9.69 14.32 11.65
CA GLU A 133 9.34 14.59 13.05
C GLU A 133 9.82 16.00 13.42
N VAL A 134 8.96 16.79 14.06
CA VAL A 134 9.38 18.04 14.69
C VAL A 134 10.12 17.72 15.99
N VAL A 135 11.34 18.21 16.09
CA VAL A 135 12.21 17.99 17.26
C VAL A 135 12.72 19.32 17.77
N ARG A 136 12.99 19.38 19.08
CA ARG A 136 13.77 20.47 19.65
C ARG A 136 15.22 20.23 19.27
N PHE A 137 15.85 21.19 18.59
CA PHE A 137 17.21 20.97 18.11
C PHE A 137 18.21 20.98 19.27
N ASP A 138 18.74 19.81 19.56
CA ASP A 138 19.93 19.61 20.38
C ASP A 138 20.75 18.46 19.77
N PRO A 139 22.04 18.67 19.43
CA PRO A 139 22.86 17.65 18.77
C PRO A 139 22.91 16.31 19.51
N GLU A 140 22.89 16.31 20.85
CA GLU A 140 22.92 15.08 21.65
C GLU A 140 21.58 14.34 21.60
N GLU A 141 20.46 15.07 21.60
CA GLU A 141 19.13 14.48 21.43
C GLU A 141 18.94 13.88 20.03
N ILE A 142 19.44 14.56 19.01
CA ILE A 142 19.41 14.05 17.63
C ILE A 142 20.25 12.77 17.52
N ALA A 143 21.45 12.74 18.10
CA ALA A 143 22.29 11.53 18.10
C ALA A 143 21.62 10.34 18.79
N LYS A 144 20.83 10.57 19.85
CA LYS A 144 20.03 9.52 20.52
C LYS A 144 18.88 9.03 19.64
N LYS A 145 18.22 9.92 18.90
CA LYS A 145 17.10 9.61 18.00
C LYS A 145 17.53 8.96 16.69
N SER A 146 18.72 9.29 16.19
CA SER A 146 19.25 8.81 14.90
C SER A 146 20.66 8.27 15.06
N LYS A 147 20.78 6.99 15.40
CA LYS A 147 22.06 6.33 15.70
C LYS A 147 23.05 6.37 14.52
N ASP A 148 22.56 6.37 13.30
CA ASP A 148 23.37 6.39 12.08
C ASP A 148 23.62 7.81 11.55
N TYR A 149 23.19 8.84 12.29
CA TYR A 149 23.32 10.24 11.88
C TYR A 149 24.16 11.04 12.87
N LYS A 150 25.20 11.68 12.36
CA LYS A 150 25.99 12.66 13.10
C LYS A 150 25.64 14.06 12.60
N VAL A 151 25.25 14.94 13.52
CA VAL A 151 25.04 16.35 13.23
C VAL A 151 26.39 16.99 12.89
N ASP A 152 26.60 17.25 11.60
CA ASP A 152 27.80 17.89 11.08
C ASP A 152 27.46 19.32 10.65
N LEU A 153 27.34 20.21 11.65
CA LEU A 153 27.01 21.61 11.46
C LEU A 153 28.10 22.51 12.07
N PRO A 154 28.41 23.66 11.48
CA PRO A 154 29.28 24.67 12.08
C PRO A 154 28.81 25.11 13.48
N ALA A 155 29.75 25.48 14.35
CA ALA A 155 29.44 25.80 15.75
C ALA A 155 28.50 27.02 15.91
N ASP A 156 28.64 28.02 15.05
CA ASP A 156 27.77 29.19 14.96
C ASP A 156 26.35 28.81 14.54
N VAL A 157 26.21 27.87 13.59
CA VAL A 157 24.92 27.32 13.17
C VAL A 157 24.27 26.53 14.31
N ILE A 158 25.04 25.69 15.01
CA ILE A 158 24.54 24.96 16.18
C ILE A 158 24.01 25.94 17.23
N ALA A 159 24.79 26.98 17.57
CA ALA A 159 24.36 28.01 18.53
C ALA A 159 23.10 28.76 18.07
N LYS A 160 22.98 29.07 16.78
CA LYS A 160 21.81 29.74 16.19
C LYS A 160 20.53 28.93 16.32
N TYR A 161 20.60 27.62 16.20
CA TYR A 161 19.43 26.73 16.19
C TYR A 161 19.17 26.00 17.51
N LYS A 162 20.11 26.00 18.45
CA LYS A 162 19.96 25.27 19.72
C LYS A 162 18.66 25.65 20.43
N GLY A 163 17.85 24.66 20.77
CA GLY A 163 16.54 24.82 21.43
C GLY A 163 15.38 25.26 20.52
N LYS A 164 15.63 25.61 19.26
CA LYS A 164 14.60 25.94 18.27
C LYS A 164 13.96 24.69 17.65
N PRO A 165 12.77 24.79 17.04
CA PRO A 165 12.22 23.70 16.25
C PRO A 165 13.11 23.37 15.05
N ALA A 166 13.33 22.08 14.83
CA ALA A 166 13.92 21.52 13.63
C ALA A 166 13.07 20.35 13.13
N LEU A 167 13.24 20.01 11.85
CA LEU A 167 12.66 18.83 11.25
C LEU A 167 13.72 17.74 11.12
N LEU A 168 13.49 16.58 11.73
CA LEU A 168 14.22 15.37 11.43
C LEU A 168 13.53 14.66 10.27
N ALA A 169 14.02 14.90 9.05
CA ALA A 169 13.38 14.49 7.82
C ALA A 169 13.56 13.00 7.52
N THR A 170 12.48 12.35 7.08
CA THR A 170 12.53 11.01 6.45
C THR A 170 12.35 11.05 4.95
N ALA A 171 11.72 12.12 4.43
CA ALA A 171 11.57 12.38 3.01
C ALA A 171 11.78 13.87 2.73
N VAL A 172 12.42 14.17 1.60
CA VAL A 172 12.63 15.53 1.10
C VAL A 172 12.30 15.49 -0.38
N VAL A 173 11.11 15.93 -0.76
CA VAL A 173 10.67 15.96 -2.15
C VAL A 173 11.10 17.27 -2.78
N ASN A 174 11.93 17.21 -3.82
CA ASN A 174 12.39 18.39 -4.54
C ASN A 174 11.35 18.90 -5.55
N SER A 175 11.68 20.00 -6.23
CA SER A 175 10.82 20.63 -7.25
C SER A 175 10.49 19.72 -8.45
N ALA A 176 11.29 18.69 -8.70
CA ALA A 176 11.04 17.67 -9.73
C ALA A 176 10.13 16.53 -9.23
N GLY A 177 9.63 16.60 -7.99
CA GLY A 177 8.82 15.54 -7.38
C GLY A 177 9.63 14.32 -6.93
N LEU A 178 10.95 14.41 -6.88
CA LEU A 178 11.83 13.31 -6.46
C LEU A 178 12.13 13.42 -4.96
N ASP A 179 11.91 12.34 -4.23
CA ASP A 179 12.36 12.23 -2.84
C ASP A 179 13.87 11.98 -2.78
N VAL A 180 14.63 13.04 -2.51
CA VAL A 180 16.09 13.00 -2.43
C VAL A 180 16.60 12.42 -1.12
N ALA A 181 15.74 12.20 -0.12
CA ALA A 181 16.10 11.54 1.15
C ALA A 181 15.70 10.05 1.19
N LYS A 182 15.13 9.52 0.10
CA LYS A 182 14.71 8.11 0.00
C LYS A 182 15.88 7.15 0.28
N LYS A 183 15.61 6.01 0.91
CA LYS A 183 16.65 4.99 1.11
C LYS A 183 17.07 4.43 -0.25
N PRO A 184 18.37 4.45 -0.62
CA PRO A 184 18.84 3.75 -1.81
C PRO A 184 18.43 2.29 -1.73
N LEU A 185 17.88 1.78 -2.82
CA LEU A 185 17.61 0.34 -2.91
C LEU A 185 18.96 -0.38 -2.87
N PRO A 186 19.06 -1.51 -2.14
CA PRO A 186 20.23 -2.37 -2.26
C PRO A 186 20.49 -2.70 -3.74
N PRO A 187 21.76 -2.70 -4.19
CA PRO A 187 22.10 -3.15 -5.53
C PRO A 187 21.54 -4.54 -5.81
N VAL A 188 21.09 -4.78 -7.03
CA VAL A 188 20.66 -6.12 -7.46
C VAL A 188 21.85 -7.06 -7.37
N THR A 189 21.69 -8.16 -6.65
CA THR A 189 22.73 -9.17 -6.50
C THR A 189 22.63 -10.22 -7.61
N ALA A 190 23.72 -10.96 -7.86
CA ALA A 190 23.67 -12.09 -8.80
C ALA A 190 22.62 -13.14 -8.38
N ASP A 191 22.38 -13.31 -7.08
CA ASP A 191 21.36 -14.22 -6.57
C ASP A 191 19.94 -13.76 -6.91
N ASP A 192 19.69 -12.44 -6.85
CA ASP A 192 18.42 -11.84 -7.29
C ASP A 192 18.17 -12.14 -8.76
N GLU A 193 19.19 -12.00 -9.61
CA GLU A 193 19.08 -12.24 -11.05
C GLU A 193 18.77 -13.71 -11.35
N VAL A 194 19.50 -14.63 -10.72
CA VAL A 194 19.32 -16.08 -10.89
C VAL A 194 17.91 -16.48 -10.49
N LEU A 195 17.46 -16.13 -9.28
CA LEU A 195 16.14 -16.55 -8.81
C LEU A 195 15.01 -15.84 -9.58
N THR A 196 15.18 -14.56 -9.93
CA THR A 196 14.21 -13.82 -10.76
C THR A 196 14.04 -14.48 -12.12
N LYS A 197 15.13 -14.91 -12.76
CA LYS A 197 15.07 -15.62 -14.05
C LYS A 197 14.24 -16.90 -13.94
N ILE A 198 14.44 -17.68 -12.88
CA ILE A 198 13.67 -18.91 -12.65
C ILE A 198 12.19 -18.58 -12.38
N MET A 199 11.89 -17.63 -11.49
CA MET A 199 10.52 -17.30 -11.12
C MET A 199 9.71 -16.69 -12.28
N LYS A 200 10.37 -15.99 -13.22
CA LYS A 200 9.74 -15.50 -14.46
C LYS A 200 9.28 -16.63 -15.40
N GLN A 201 9.81 -17.84 -15.26
CA GLN A 201 9.29 -19.03 -15.94
C GLN A 201 8.11 -19.64 -15.17
N VAL A 202 8.24 -19.72 -13.84
CA VAL A 202 7.23 -20.33 -12.95
C VAL A 202 5.88 -19.62 -13.03
N GLY A 203 5.86 -18.28 -12.96
CA GLY A 203 4.62 -17.51 -12.89
C GLY A 203 3.67 -17.76 -14.07
N PRO A 204 4.09 -17.51 -15.32
CA PRO A 204 3.28 -17.77 -16.51
C PRO A 204 2.89 -19.25 -16.66
N ALA A 205 3.84 -20.17 -16.45
CA ALA A 205 3.56 -21.60 -16.60
C ALA A 205 2.52 -22.10 -15.57
N ASN A 206 2.58 -21.62 -14.32
CA ASN A 206 1.58 -21.96 -13.31
C ASN A 206 0.20 -21.36 -13.63
N THR A 207 0.14 -20.13 -14.12
CA THR A 207 -1.12 -19.52 -14.57
C THR A 207 -1.73 -20.31 -15.73
N ALA A 208 -0.92 -20.66 -16.73
CA ALA A 208 -1.37 -21.44 -17.87
C ALA A 208 -1.83 -22.85 -17.45
N LEU A 209 -1.04 -23.56 -16.63
CA LEU A 209 -1.38 -24.88 -16.11
C LEU A 209 -2.75 -24.90 -15.42
N ARG A 210 -3.09 -23.87 -14.62
CA ARG A 210 -4.40 -23.77 -13.98
C ARG A 210 -5.53 -23.63 -15.01
N SER A 211 -5.34 -22.80 -16.04
CA SER A 211 -6.27 -22.68 -17.17
C SER A 211 -6.43 -24.00 -17.92
N ASP A 212 -5.34 -24.75 -18.12
CA ASP A 212 -5.37 -26.01 -18.86
C ASP A 212 -6.10 -27.12 -18.10
N ILE A 213 -5.96 -27.14 -16.77
CA ILE A 213 -6.76 -28.01 -15.89
C ILE A 213 -8.24 -27.68 -16.00
N GLU A 214 -8.61 -26.40 -16.06
CA GLU A 214 -10.01 -25.96 -16.23
C GLU A 214 -10.57 -26.37 -17.59
N LYS A 215 -9.75 -26.26 -18.65
CA LYS A 215 -10.08 -26.68 -20.01
C LYS A 215 -9.97 -28.19 -20.23
N MET A 216 -9.44 -28.93 -19.26
CA MET A 216 -9.16 -30.36 -19.35
C MET A 216 -8.24 -30.70 -20.55
N ASP A 217 -7.28 -29.82 -20.84
CA ASP A 217 -6.33 -30.00 -21.95
C ASP A 217 -5.10 -30.77 -21.48
N VAL A 218 -5.03 -32.07 -21.81
CA VAL A 218 -3.94 -32.96 -21.40
C VAL A 218 -2.59 -32.53 -21.98
N ASN A 219 -2.57 -32.04 -23.22
CA ASN A 219 -1.32 -31.70 -23.90
C ASN A 219 -0.71 -30.43 -23.32
N LEU A 220 -1.52 -29.38 -23.14
CA LEU A 220 -1.06 -28.14 -22.54
C LEU A 220 -0.76 -28.29 -21.05
N ALA A 221 -1.56 -29.09 -20.32
CA ALA A 221 -1.26 -29.39 -18.92
C ALA A 221 0.11 -30.07 -18.77
N LYS A 222 0.43 -31.04 -19.64
CA LYS A 222 1.75 -31.70 -19.66
C LYS A 222 2.88 -30.74 -20.02
N GLU A 223 2.67 -29.87 -21.01
CA GLU A 223 3.65 -28.86 -21.42
C GLU A 223 4.02 -27.94 -20.26
N HIS A 224 3.02 -27.31 -19.64
CA HIS A 224 3.27 -26.36 -18.54
C HIS A 224 3.74 -27.05 -17.25
N ALA A 225 3.28 -28.27 -16.96
CA ALA A 225 3.82 -29.08 -15.86
C ALA A 225 5.31 -29.40 -16.07
N THR A 226 5.73 -29.66 -17.31
CA THR A 226 7.15 -29.89 -17.66
C THR A 226 8.00 -28.64 -17.42
N VAL A 227 7.52 -27.46 -17.85
CA VAL A 227 8.20 -26.18 -17.59
C VAL A 227 8.37 -25.95 -16.07
N LEU A 228 7.30 -26.17 -15.29
CA LEU A 228 7.35 -26.01 -13.83
C LEU A 228 8.32 -26.98 -13.19
N LYS A 229 8.33 -28.26 -13.60
CA LYS A 229 9.28 -29.26 -13.10
C LYS A 229 10.73 -28.83 -13.32
N GLN A 230 11.06 -28.33 -14.51
CA GLN A 230 12.39 -27.84 -14.84
C GLN A 230 12.76 -26.61 -14.00
N ALA A 231 11.86 -25.63 -13.91
CA ALA A 231 12.09 -24.42 -13.14
C ALA A 231 12.26 -24.71 -11.64
N PHE A 232 11.46 -25.61 -11.04
CA PHE A 232 11.63 -26.01 -9.65
C PHE A 232 12.90 -26.83 -9.41
N THR A 233 13.38 -27.58 -10.40
CA THR A 233 14.70 -28.24 -10.30
C THR A 233 15.83 -27.20 -10.23
N GLN A 234 15.76 -26.13 -11.04
CA GLN A 234 16.72 -25.02 -10.98
C GLN A 234 16.61 -24.26 -9.66
N ALA A 235 15.40 -24.00 -9.18
CA ALA A 235 15.17 -23.35 -7.89
C ALA A 235 15.72 -24.20 -6.73
N GLU A 236 15.51 -25.51 -6.74
CA GLU A 236 16.06 -26.44 -5.76
C GLU A 236 17.60 -26.37 -5.73
N ALA A 237 18.25 -26.34 -6.90
CA ALA A 237 19.70 -26.20 -7.00
C ALA A 237 20.20 -24.86 -6.44
N PHE A 238 19.50 -23.76 -6.73
CA PHE A 238 19.78 -22.45 -6.13
C PHE A 238 19.71 -22.54 -4.60
N TRP A 239 18.63 -23.08 -4.03
CA TRP A 239 18.46 -23.14 -2.58
C TRP A 239 19.42 -24.09 -1.88
N LYS A 240 19.85 -25.17 -2.55
CA LYS A 240 20.96 -26.02 -2.08
C LYS A 240 22.24 -25.23 -1.92
N SER A 241 22.59 -24.38 -2.89
CA SER A 241 23.79 -23.54 -2.79
C SER A 241 23.74 -22.52 -1.64
N LYS A 242 22.54 -22.18 -1.15
CA LYS A 242 22.32 -21.24 -0.04
C LYS A 242 22.10 -21.92 1.31
N GLY A 243 22.11 -23.26 1.36
CA GLY A 243 21.88 -24.02 2.60
C GLY A 243 20.51 -23.81 3.24
N LYS A 244 19.48 -23.43 2.46
CA LYS A 244 18.13 -23.14 2.99
C LYS A 244 17.23 -24.39 2.91
N SER A 245 17.31 -25.25 3.93
CA SER A 245 16.63 -26.56 3.97
C SER A 245 15.13 -26.51 3.70
N ASN A 246 14.41 -25.56 4.30
CA ASN A 246 12.98 -25.36 4.06
C ASN A 246 12.66 -24.96 2.60
N ALA A 247 13.46 -24.09 1.98
CA ALA A 247 13.29 -23.71 0.59
C ALA A 247 13.57 -24.86 -0.38
N ILE A 248 14.57 -25.70 -0.05
CA ILE A 248 14.84 -26.95 -0.77
C ILE A 248 13.61 -27.86 -0.70
N GLN A 249 13.03 -28.05 0.49
CA GLN A 249 11.83 -28.86 0.66
C GLN A 249 10.64 -28.32 -0.13
N TRP A 250 10.34 -27.02 -0.03
CA TRP A 250 9.21 -26.42 -0.75
C TRP A 250 9.36 -26.51 -2.27
N THR A 251 10.57 -26.34 -2.80
CA THR A 251 10.82 -26.51 -4.24
C THR A 251 10.71 -27.97 -4.70
N GLN A 252 11.12 -28.93 -3.87
CA GLN A 252 10.88 -30.36 -4.13
C GLN A 252 9.39 -30.71 -4.11
N GLU A 253 8.64 -30.21 -3.13
CA GLU A 253 7.20 -30.42 -3.02
C GLU A 253 6.45 -29.77 -4.19
N ALA A 254 6.82 -28.55 -4.59
CA ALA A 254 6.27 -27.88 -5.76
C ALA A 254 6.54 -28.67 -7.05
N ARG A 255 7.76 -29.20 -7.22
CA ARG A 255 8.11 -30.07 -8.36
C ARG A 255 7.25 -31.33 -8.39
N LYS A 256 7.11 -32.03 -7.26
CA LYS A 256 6.28 -33.23 -7.14
C LYS A 256 4.80 -32.94 -7.42
N ALA A 257 4.30 -31.78 -6.97
CA ALA A 257 2.93 -31.36 -7.24
C ALA A 257 2.71 -31.12 -8.75
N ALA A 258 3.64 -30.46 -9.45
CA ALA A 258 3.56 -30.30 -10.90
C ALA A 258 3.59 -31.65 -11.65
N GLU A 259 4.45 -32.58 -11.24
CA GLU A 259 4.49 -33.95 -11.77
C GLU A 259 3.17 -34.70 -11.53
N SER A 260 2.53 -34.47 -10.36
CA SER A 260 1.25 -35.09 -10.02
C SER A 260 0.08 -34.52 -10.84
N VAL A 261 0.15 -33.23 -11.22
CA VAL A 261 -0.81 -32.63 -12.17
C VAL A 261 -0.74 -33.33 -13.53
N ASP A 262 0.46 -33.50 -14.08
CA ASP A 262 0.67 -34.19 -15.37
C ASP A 262 0.14 -35.64 -15.32
N ALA A 263 0.52 -36.40 -14.29
CA ALA A 263 0.07 -37.78 -14.12
C ALA A 263 -1.46 -37.90 -13.98
N ALA A 264 -2.10 -36.96 -13.25
CA ALA A 264 -3.54 -36.94 -13.09
C ALA A 264 -4.25 -36.54 -14.41
N ALA A 265 -3.75 -35.53 -15.11
CA ALA A 265 -4.28 -35.12 -16.42
C ALA A 265 -4.20 -36.25 -17.46
N ALA A 266 -3.10 -37.00 -17.49
CA ALA A 266 -2.90 -38.14 -18.41
C ALA A 266 -3.92 -39.27 -18.22
N THR A 267 -4.57 -39.34 -17.06
CA THR A 267 -5.62 -40.34 -16.74
C THR A 267 -7.01 -39.71 -16.63
N SER A 268 -7.17 -38.47 -17.11
CA SER A 268 -8.40 -37.68 -17.02
C SER A 268 -8.92 -37.48 -15.58
N ASN A 269 -8.05 -37.61 -14.57
CA ASN A 269 -8.36 -37.36 -13.17
C ASN A 269 -8.23 -35.86 -12.85
N TRP A 270 -9.18 -35.06 -13.30
CA TRP A 270 -9.11 -33.60 -13.18
C TRP A 270 -9.30 -33.09 -11.75
N GLU A 271 -10.03 -33.80 -10.90
CA GLU A 271 -10.10 -33.53 -9.46
C GLU A 271 -8.72 -33.70 -8.80
N GLY A 272 -8.00 -34.77 -9.15
CA GLY A 272 -6.61 -34.99 -8.72
C GLY A 272 -5.65 -33.91 -9.22
N ALA A 273 -5.81 -33.48 -10.48
CA ALA A 273 -5.04 -32.38 -11.05
C ALA A 273 -5.30 -31.05 -10.31
N LYS A 274 -6.56 -30.72 -10.03
CA LYS A 274 -6.94 -29.53 -9.24
C LYS A 274 -6.37 -29.56 -7.83
N SER A 275 -6.43 -30.70 -7.14
CA SER A 275 -5.86 -30.89 -5.80
C SER A 275 -4.34 -30.71 -5.79
N SER A 276 -3.65 -31.27 -6.79
CA SER A 276 -2.20 -31.11 -6.95
C SER A 276 -1.81 -29.66 -7.27
N ALA A 277 -2.58 -28.98 -8.13
CA ALA A 277 -2.37 -27.56 -8.41
C ALA A 277 -2.64 -26.65 -7.20
N ALA A 278 -3.56 -27.03 -6.31
CA ALA A 278 -3.77 -26.34 -5.04
C ALA A 278 -2.57 -26.50 -4.11
N THR A 279 -2.04 -27.73 -3.99
CA THR A 279 -0.82 -28.03 -3.23
C THR A 279 0.37 -27.23 -3.77
N LEU A 280 0.54 -27.16 -5.08
CA LEU A 280 1.55 -26.30 -5.71
C LEU A 280 1.41 -24.82 -5.29
N GLY A 281 0.17 -24.30 -5.28
CA GLY A 281 -0.11 -22.93 -4.83
C GLY A 281 0.27 -22.66 -3.37
N GLN A 282 0.12 -23.65 -2.48
CA GLN A 282 0.53 -23.54 -1.08
C GLN A 282 2.06 -23.35 -0.96
N GLN A 283 2.84 -24.06 -1.77
CA GLN A 283 4.30 -23.94 -1.78
C GLN A 283 4.77 -22.55 -2.23
N CYS A 284 4.06 -21.94 -3.19
CA CYS A 284 4.31 -20.57 -3.60
C CYS A 284 4.17 -19.60 -2.41
N GLY A 285 3.11 -19.75 -1.59
CA GLY A 285 2.87 -18.93 -0.41
C GLY A 285 3.92 -19.15 0.69
N ALA A 286 4.26 -20.41 0.97
CA ALA A 286 5.24 -20.78 1.99
C ALA A 286 6.62 -20.18 1.68
N CYS A 287 7.10 -20.35 0.44
CA CYS A 287 8.41 -19.85 0.03
C CYS A 287 8.43 -18.32 -0.05
N HIS A 288 7.43 -17.70 -0.70
CA HIS A 288 7.43 -16.24 -0.86
C HIS A 288 7.27 -15.48 0.46
N THR A 289 6.56 -16.03 1.45
CA THR A 289 6.44 -15.41 2.77
C THR A 289 7.80 -15.27 3.47
N VAL A 290 8.69 -16.24 3.28
CA VAL A 290 9.98 -16.27 3.98
C VAL A 290 11.09 -15.62 3.17
N TYR A 291 11.11 -15.87 1.86
CA TYR A 291 12.26 -15.61 1.01
C TYR A 291 12.05 -14.53 -0.05
N ARG A 292 10.89 -13.86 -0.08
CA ARG A 292 10.64 -12.76 -1.00
C ARG A 292 10.33 -11.50 -0.22
N GLU A 293 11.13 -10.46 -0.44
CA GLU A 293 10.85 -9.13 0.10
C GLU A 293 10.36 -8.19 -1.01
N ARG A 294 9.45 -7.29 -0.64
CA ARG A 294 8.99 -6.20 -1.50
C ARG A 294 9.75 -4.95 -1.09
N LEU A 295 10.45 -4.34 -2.05
CA LEU A 295 11.18 -3.09 -1.86
C LEU A 295 10.23 -1.89 -1.97
N GLU A 296 10.71 -0.72 -1.55
CA GLU A 296 9.94 0.54 -1.57
C GLU A 296 9.55 1.04 -2.97
N ASP A 297 10.21 0.54 -4.02
CA ASP A 297 9.82 0.79 -5.42
C ASP A 297 8.77 -0.22 -5.93
N GLY A 298 8.34 -1.14 -5.08
CA GLY A 298 7.40 -2.20 -5.41
C GLY A 298 8.04 -3.41 -6.11
N SER A 299 9.34 -3.38 -6.41
CA SER A 299 10.06 -4.53 -6.93
C SER A 299 10.25 -5.61 -5.86
N TYR A 300 10.50 -6.84 -6.30
CA TYR A 300 10.76 -7.97 -5.40
C TYR A 300 12.22 -8.41 -5.48
N ARG A 301 12.76 -8.83 -4.34
CA ARG A 301 14.12 -9.38 -4.20
C ARG A 301 14.10 -10.66 -3.37
N VAL A 302 15.18 -11.45 -3.51
CA VAL A 302 15.35 -12.63 -2.68
C VAL A 302 15.87 -12.22 -1.30
N LYS A 303 15.13 -12.63 -0.26
CA LYS A 303 15.50 -12.39 1.12
C LYS A 303 16.36 -13.55 1.64
N LEU A 304 17.68 -13.47 1.48
CA LEU A 304 18.59 -14.54 1.93
C LEU A 304 18.96 -14.48 3.41
N GLY A 305 18.61 -13.38 4.09
CA GLY A 305 19.17 -13.02 5.39
C GLY A 305 20.60 -12.54 5.21
N VAL A 306 20.91 -11.33 5.66
CA VAL A 306 22.27 -10.80 5.56
C VAL A 306 23.17 -11.62 6.50
N PRO A 307 24.38 -12.05 6.07
CA PRO A 307 25.37 -12.50 7.03
C PRO A 307 25.68 -11.33 7.99
N GLY A 308 25.35 -11.47 9.28
CA GLY A 308 25.81 -10.54 10.31
C GLY A 308 24.78 -9.63 10.99
N THR A 309 23.47 -9.91 10.91
CA THR A 309 22.48 -9.19 11.75
C THR A 309 21.63 -10.18 12.56
N TRP A 310 22.05 -10.40 13.82
CA TRP A 310 21.22 -10.78 14.97
C TRP A 310 21.32 -9.65 15.99
#